data_AF-A0A386TEV9-F1
#
_entry.id   AF-A0A386TEV9-F1
#
_cell.length_a   1.000
_cell.length_b   1.000
_cell.length_c   1.000
_cell.angle_alpha   90.00
_cell.angle_beta   90.00
_cell.angle_gamma   90.00
#
_symmetry.space_group_name_H-M   'P 1'
#
loop_
_entity.id
_entity.type
_entity.pdbx_description
1 polymer ?
#
loop_
_entity_poly.entity_id
_entity_poly.type
_entity_poly.pdbx_seq_one_letter_code
_entity_poly.pdbx_strand_id
1 'polypeptide(L)'
;MKLTQLSAIIFSILPALPAVAHEYWLSPLNYQVESGEKIAAHFRNGEEFVGSTFPYLPNRLNRFEIVVEGQAYNLSPRAGDNPALQVPAPGRDGLVVVLAETTPSKVIYEEWEKFLSFAEHKDFPKAEADHSANGWSQEKVVESYTRHVKTLIATGTGVGDDAPTGMTTEFVALTNPYDADFDGQMKVALFYQDEPRADAQIEVFDRAPDDSVTISLHRTDAAGEAVIPVTAGHEYLFDAVVLRPAAAAQTGAGYDPDQPVWETLWAALTFAVPQ
;
A
#
# COMPACT_ATOMS: atom_id res chain seq x y z
N MET A 1 -36.54 46.45 -32.70
CA MET A 1 -36.14 45.04 -32.51
C MET A 1 -35.35 44.94 -31.22
N LYS A 2 -35.84 44.20 -30.23
CA LYS A 2 -35.15 43.97 -28.94
C LYS A 2 -34.25 42.74 -29.11
N LEU A 3 -32.93 42.88 -28.94
CA LEU A 3 -32.04 41.73 -28.83
C LEU A 3 -32.11 41.18 -27.40
N THR A 4 -32.63 39.97 -27.26
CA THR A 4 -32.54 39.16 -26.04
C THR A 4 -31.15 38.51 -25.98
N GLN A 5 -30.35 38.87 -24.98
CA GLN A 5 -29.11 38.16 -24.65
C GLN A 5 -29.48 36.82 -23.99
N LEU A 6 -29.13 35.70 -24.64
CA LEU A 6 -29.11 34.39 -23.99
C LEU A 6 -27.82 34.30 -23.15
N SER A 7 -27.97 34.27 -21.83
CA SER A 7 -26.89 33.88 -20.93
C SER A 7 -26.73 32.36 -20.99
N ALA A 8 -25.63 31.89 -21.57
CA ALA A 8 -25.24 30.49 -21.50
C ALA A 8 -24.73 30.18 -20.09
N ILE A 9 -25.48 29.36 -19.35
CA ILE A 9 -25.02 28.77 -18.09
C ILE A 9 -24.03 27.66 -18.46
N ILE A 10 -22.74 27.93 -18.28
CA ILE A 10 -21.69 26.92 -18.38
C ILE A 10 -21.78 26.08 -17.11
N PHE A 11 -22.35 24.89 -17.24
CA PHE A 11 -22.30 23.87 -16.19
C PHE A 11 -20.88 23.30 -16.21
N SER A 12 -20.03 23.75 -15.28
CA SER A 12 -18.72 23.13 -15.07
C SER A 12 -18.94 21.70 -14.59
N ILE A 13 -18.77 20.74 -15.50
CA ILE A 13 -18.66 19.33 -15.18
C ILE A 13 -17.30 19.19 -14.49
N LEU A 14 -17.29 19.11 -13.16
CA LEU A 14 -16.12 18.58 -12.45
C LEU A 14 -15.93 17.14 -12.96
N PRO A 15 -14.76 16.76 -13.48
CA PRO A 15 -14.49 15.36 -13.74
C PRO A 15 -14.59 14.63 -12.41
N ALA A 16 -15.52 13.69 -12.31
CA ALA A 16 -15.50 12.69 -11.26
C ALA A 16 -14.23 11.86 -11.52
N LEU A 17 -13.20 12.06 -10.71
CA LEU A 17 -12.05 11.15 -10.73
C LEU A 17 -12.60 9.74 -10.51
N PRO A 18 -12.19 8.75 -11.32
CA PRO A 18 -12.58 7.38 -11.08
C PRO A 18 -12.20 7.02 -9.64
N ALA A 19 -13.06 6.30 -8.94
CA ALA A 19 -12.70 5.71 -7.66
C ALA A 19 -11.67 4.62 -7.93
N VAL A 20 -10.41 5.02 -8.04
CA VAL A 20 -9.26 4.12 -8.12
C VAL A 20 -9.14 3.43 -6.77
N ALA A 21 -8.68 2.19 -6.76
CA ALA A 21 -8.35 1.51 -5.52
C ALA A 21 -7.21 2.26 -4.83
N HIS A 22 -7.55 3.14 -3.90
CA HIS A 22 -6.62 3.98 -3.17
C HIS A 22 -5.60 3.14 -2.39
N GLU A 23 -4.34 3.57 -2.42
CA GLU A 23 -3.25 3.05 -1.61
C GLU A 23 -3.60 3.14 -0.12
N TYR A 24 -3.01 2.24 0.67
CA TYR A 24 -3.12 2.25 2.12
C TYR A 24 -1.75 2.02 2.73
N TRP A 25 -1.34 2.89 3.64
CA TRP A 25 0.01 2.85 4.20
C TRP A 25 0.07 3.32 5.64
N LEU A 26 1.16 2.95 6.31
CA LEU A 26 1.62 3.58 7.53
C LEU A 26 2.36 4.87 7.16
N SER A 27 1.90 6.00 7.69
CA SER A 27 2.47 7.32 7.47
C SER A 27 3.07 7.82 8.79
N PRO A 28 4.36 7.54 9.07
CA PRO A 28 5.10 8.14 10.16
C PRO A 28 5.01 9.67 10.15
N LEU A 29 4.93 10.26 11.34
CA LEU A 29 5.04 11.71 11.49
C LEU A 29 6.48 12.17 11.27
N ASN A 30 7.44 11.33 11.65
CA ASN A 30 8.86 11.48 11.39
C ASN A 30 9.44 10.10 11.07
N TYR A 31 10.24 10.01 10.02
CA TYR A 31 10.96 8.79 9.63
C TYR A 31 12.30 8.63 10.33
N GLN A 32 12.79 9.68 10.98
CA GLN A 32 14.02 9.71 11.78
C GLN A 32 13.68 10.33 13.14
N VAL A 33 13.95 9.61 14.21
CA VAL A 33 13.72 10.08 15.59
C VAL A 33 14.92 9.77 16.47
N GLU A 34 15.11 10.54 17.53
CA GLU A 34 16.16 10.24 18.50
C GLU A 34 15.77 9.08 19.43
N SER A 35 16.77 8.46 20.04
CA SER A 35 16.58 7.41 21.04
C SER A 35 15.68 7.89 22.19
N GLY A 36 14.61 7.14 22.47
CA GLY A 36 13.61 7.48 23.48
C GLY A 36 12.60 8.57 23.09
N GLU A 37 12.71 9.18 21.91
CA GLU A 37 11.65 10.04 21.37
C GLU A 37 10.41 9.24 20.98
N LYS A 38 9.32 9.92 20.64
CA LYS A 38 8.07 9.25 20.29
C LYS A 38 8.03 8.91 18.81
N ILE A 39 7.89 7.63 18.50
CA ILE A 39 7.45 7.16 17.19
C ILE A 39 5.93 7.29 17.13
N ALA A 40 5.44 7.97 16.09
CA ALA A 40 4.03 8.08 15.81
C ALA A 40 3.75 7.92 14.32
N ALA A 41 2.66 7.24 13.97
CA ALA A 41 2.25 7.04 12.60
C ALA A 41 0.72 6.97 12.47
N HIS A 42 0.21 7.49 11.36
CA HIS A 42 -1.18 7.31 10.95
C HIS A 42 -1.31 6.09 10.05
N PHE A 43 -2.45 5.40 10.13
CA PHE A 43 -2.94 4.68 8.95
C PHE A 43 -3.52 5.70 7.99
N ARG A 44 -3.15 5.67 6.72
CA ARG A 44 -3.68 6.56 5.68
C ARG A 44 -4.23 5.75 4.51
N ASN A 45 -5.36 6.18 3.97
CA ASN A 45 -5.91 5.69 2.70
C ASN A 45 -6.10 6.88 1.75
N GLY A 46 -5.56 6.77 0.55
CA GLY A 46 -5.57 7.85 -0.42
C GLY A 46 -4.64 7.54 -1.57
N GLU A 47 -4.21 8.57 -2.29
CA GLU A 47 -3.39 8.48 -3.50
C GLU A 47 -2.42 9.65 -3.52
N GLU A 48 -1.23 9.47 -4.11
CA GLU A 48 -0.19 10.51 -4.19
C GLU A 48 0.10 11.15 -2.81
N PHE A 49 0.22 10.32 -1.76
CA PHE A 49 0.38 10.75 -0.36
C PHE A 49 -0.76 11.60 0.23
N VAL A 50 -1.82 11.91 -0.52
CA VAL A 50 -2.99 12.67 -0.05
C VAL A 50 -4.11 11.69 0.29
N GLY A 51 -4.61 11.76 1.53
CA GLY A 51 -5.60 10.80 1.96
C GLY A 51 -6.18 11.05 3.35
N SER A 52 -7.21 10.28 3.66
CA SER A 52 -7.82 10.28 4.99
C SER A 52 -6.97 9.49 5.97
N THR A 53 -6.84 9.98 7.20
CA THR A 53 -6.22 9.21 8.29
C THR A 53 -7.27 8.39 9.02
N PHE A 54 -6.87 7.19 9.46
CA PHE A 54 -7.75 6.26 10.16
C PHE A 54 -7.23 5.99 11.57
N PRO A 55 -8.13 5.90 12.57
CA PRO A 55 -7.74 5.50 13.91
C PRO A 55 -7.35 4.02 13.97
N TYR A 56 -6.63 3.65 15.02
CA TYR A 56 -6.45 2.25 15.39
C TYR A 56 -7.79 1.62 15.76
N LEU A 57 -8.20 0.60 15.01
CA LEU A 57 -9.40 -0.19 15.24
C LEU A 57 -9.00 -1.67 15.34
N PRO A 58 -8.99 -2.28 16.54
CA PRO A 58 -8.42 -3.62 16.73
C PRO A 58 -9.15 -4.69 15.91
N ASN A 59 -10.44 -4.52 15.64
CA ASN A 59 -11.23 -5.44 14.81
C ASN A 59 -10.99 -5.30 13.30
N ARG A 60 -10.14 -4.35 12.87
CA ARG A 60 -9.76 -4.14 11.47
C ARG A 60 -8.36 -4.63 11.15
N LEU A 61 -7.65 -5.21 12.11
CA LEU A 61 -6.27 -5.67 11.96
C LEU A 61 -6.14 -7.11 12.46
N ASN A 62 -5.45 -7.95 11.67
CA ASN A 62 -4.99 -9.27 12.09
C ASN A 62 -3.63 -9.18 12.79
N ARG A 63 -2.77 -8.27 12.31
CA ARG A 63 -1.44 -7.99 12.87
C ARG A 63 -1.21 -6.50 12.98
N PHE A 64 -0.54 -6.10 14.06
CA PHE A 64 0.05 -4.78 14.19
C PHE A 64 1.26 -4.90 15.10
N GLU A 65 2.45 -4.77 14.54
CA GLU A 65 3.70 -5.14 15.19
C GLU A 65 4.77 -4.08 14.96
N ILE A 66 5.67 -3.97 15.93
CA ILE A 66 6.94 -3.26 15.79
C ILE A 66 8.07 -4.30 15.87
N VAL A 67 9.00 -4.25 14.93
CA VAL A 67 10.17 -5.12 14.86
C VAL A 67 11.41 -4.26 15.08
N VAL A 68 12.25 -4.69 16.02
CA VAL A 68 13.52 -4.04 16.36
C VAL A 68 14.57 -5.12 16.50
N GLU A 69 15.65 -5.04 15.72
CA GLU A 69 16.71 -6.06 15.66
C GLU A 69 16.17 -7.49 15.47
N GLY A 70 15.23 -7.64 14.53
CA GLY A 70 14.60 -8.92 14.22
C GLY A 70 13.67 -9.47 15.31
N GLN A 71 13.44 -8.75 16.41
CA GLN A 71 12.47 -9.14 17.44
C GLN A 71 11.15 -8.39 17.22
N ALA A 72 10.07 -9.14 17.02
CA ALA A 72 8.74 -8.61 16.84
C ALA A 72 7.99 -8.46 18.18
N TYR A 73 7.31 -7.32 18.35
CA TYR A 73 6.47 -7.02 19.50
C TYR A 73 5.07 -6.60 19.01
N ASN A 74 4.04 -7.26 19.53
CA ASN A 74 2.66 -6.90 19.23
C ASN A 74 2.33 -5.52 19.80
N LEU A 75 1.73 -4.68 18.99
CA LEU A 75 1.21 -3.38 19.37
C LEU A 75 -0.26 -3.52 19.77
N SER A 76 -0.65 -2.85 20.85
CA SER A 76 -2.04 -2.77 21.27
C SER A 76 -2.37 -1.35 21.77
N PRO A 77 -2.41 -0.35 20.87
CA PRO A 77 -2.86 0.99 21.21
C PRO A 77 -4.30 1.00 21.71
N ARG A 78 -4.77 2.16 22.17
CA ARG A 78 -6.18 2.30 22.56
C ARG A 78 -7.04 2.40 21.31
N ALA A 79 -8.13 1.64 21.27
CA ALA A 79 -9.10 1.74 20.18
C ALA A 79 -9.59 3.20 20.02
N GLY A 80 -9.48 3.72 18.80
CA GLY A 80 -9.78 5.11 18.47
C GLY A 80 -8.57 6.05 18.42
N ASP A 81 -7.38 5.60 18.82
CA ASP A 81 -6.15 6.42 18.73
C ASP A 81 -5.87 6.84 17.28
N ASN A 82 -5.64 8.14 17.07
CA ASN A 82 -5.25 8.73 15.80
C ASN A 82 -4.27 9.89 16.09
N PRO A 83 -2.94 9.74 15.94
CA PRO A 83 -2.21 8.66 15.26
C PRO A 83 -2.43 7.26 15.84
N ALA A 84 -2.49 6.26 14.95
CA ALA A 84 -2.77 4.87 15.29
C ALA A 84 -1.59 4.18 15.98
N LEU A 85 -0.36 4.57 15.64
CA LEU A 85 0.85 4.19 16.35
C LEU A 85 1.32 5.35 17.23
N GLN A 86 1.60 5.06 18.50
CA GLN A 86 2.22 6.01 19.43
C GLN A 86 3.04 5.22 20.48
N VAL A 87 4.35 5.07 20.25
CA VAL A 87 5.24 4.31 21.14
C VAL A 87 6.56 5.06 21.34
N PRO A 88 7.25 4.88 22.48
CA PRO A 88 8.63 5.36 22.58
C PRO A 88 9.52 4.59 21.61
N ALA A 89 10.43 5.30 20.96
CA ALA A 89 11.56 4.73 20.25
C ALA A 89 12.38 3.85 21.21
N PRO A 90 12.98 2.75 20.73
CA PRO A 90 14.01 2.04 21.46
C PRO A 90 15.04 2.99 22.10
N GLY A 91 15.52 2.64 23.29
CA GLY A 91 16.55 3.40 24.01
C GLY A 91 17.96 3.28 23.40
N ARG A 92 18.05 2.96 22.12
CA ARG A 92 19.26 2.74 21.35
C ARG A 92 19.00 3.02 19.87
N ASP A 93 20.08 3.20 19.14
CA ASP A 93 20.04 3.33 17.71
C ASP A 93 19.59 2.03 17.05
N GLY A 94 18.85 2.13 15.96
CA GLY A 94 18.47 0.99 15.16
C GLY A 94 17.42 1.28 14.10
N LEU A 95 17.29 0.35 13.15
CA LEU A 95 16.15 0.31 12.26
C LEU A 95 14.93 -0.23 13.02
N VAL A 96 13.86 0.55 13.00
CA VAL A 96 12.53 0.16 13.47
C VAL A 96 11.66 -0.12 12.26
N VAL A 97 11.10 -1.32 12.22
CA VAL A 97 10.11 -1.69 11.21
C VAL A 97 8.76 -1.80 11.87
N VAL A 98 7.76 -1.09 11.37
CA VAL A 98 6.37 -1.24 11.83
C VAL A 98 5.55 -1.86 10.72
N LEU A 99 4.79 -2.90 11.04
CA LEU A 99 3.94 -3.59 10.08
C LEU A 99 2.51 -3.73 10.56
N ALA A 100 1.57 -3.79 9.64
CA ALA A 100 0.18 -4.12 9.93
C ALA A 100 -0.46 -4.94 8.81
N GLU A 101 -1.33 -5.87 9.18
CA GLU A 101 -2.20 -6.61 8.27
C GLU A 101 -3.66 -6.31 8.61
N THR A 102 -4.45 -5.90 7.62
CA THR A 102 -5.88 -5.67 7.83
C THR A 102 -6.67 -6.97 7.86
N THR A 103 -7.80 -6.97 8.56
CA THR A 103 -8.83 -7.99 8.30
C THR A 103 -9.37 -7.81 6.87
N PRO A 104 -9.90 -8.88 6.24
CA PRO A 104 -10.52 -8.76 4.92
C PRO A 104 -11.67 -7.75 4.92
N SER A 105 -11.68 -6.89 3.92
CA SER A 105 -12.78 -5.98 3.61
C SER A 105 -13.30 -6.28 2.21
N LYS A 106 -14.38 -5.60 1.79
CA LYS A 106 -14.98 -5.77 0.46
C LYS A 106 -15.03 -4.45 -0.29
N VAL A 107 -14.87 -4.53 -1.60
CA VAL A 107 -15.24 -3.48 -2.55
C VAL A 107 -16.19 -4.08 -3.58
N ILE A 108 -17.13 -3.27 -4.05
CA ILE A 108 -18.11 -3.66 -5.06
C ILE A 108 -17.92 -2.72 -6.24
N TYR A 109 -17.60 -3.28 -7.41
CA TYR A 109 -17.58 -2.57 -8.67
C TYR A 109 -18.95 -2.74 -9.33
N GLU A 110 -19.72 -1.66 -9.37
CA GLU A 110 -21.02 -1.58 -10.07
C GLU A 110 -20.85 -1.28 -11.57
N GLU A 111 -19.62 -0.97 -11.99
CA GLU A 111 -19.26 -0.68 -13.39
C GLU A 111 -18.08 -1.59 -13.75
N TRP A 112 -18.25 -2.45 -14.75
CA TRP A 112 -17.24 -3.41 -15.20
C TRP A 112 -15.93 -2.73 -15.57
N GLU A 113 -16.02 -1.58 -16.22
CA GLU A 113 -14.90 -0.77 -16.67
C GLU A 113 -14.00 -0.31 -15.51
N LYS A 114 -14.56 -0.12 -14.30
CA LYS A 114 -13.76 0.22 -13.12
C LYS A 114 -12.89 -0.95 -12.67
N PHE A 115 -13.43 -2.18 -12.69
CA PHE A 115 -12.65 -3.37 -12.39
C PHE A 115 -11.57 -3.59 -13.47
N LEU A 116 -11.92 -3.45 -14.75
CA LEU A 116 -10.95 -3.56 -15.84
C LEU A 116 -9.84 -2.51 -15.75
N SER A 117 -10.20 -1.25 -15.47
CA SER A 117 -9.21 -0.18 -15.29
C SER A 117 -8.28 -0.45 -14.13
N PHE A 118 -8.80 -0.97 -13.01
CA PHE A 118 -7.96 -1.43 -11.89
C PHE A 118 -7.03 -2.57 -12.30
N ALA A 119 -7.57 -3.59 -12.97
CA ALA A 119 -6.80 -4.75 -13.42
C ALA A 119 -5.71 -4.37 -14.42
N GLU A 120 -6.01 -3.50 -15.39
CA GLU A 120 -5.04 -2.98 -16.36
C GLU A 120 -3.96 -2.14 -15.66
N HIS A 121 -4.36 -1.20 -14.80
CA HIS A 121 -3.44 -0.31 -14.10
C HIS A 121 -2.46 -1.08 -13.19
N LYS A 122 -2.93 -2.12 -12.49
CA LYS A 122 -2.10 -2.98 -11.63
C LYS A 122 -1.50 -4.19 -12.37
N ASP A 123 -1.55 -4.20 -13.71
CA ASP A 123 -0.94 -5.19 -14.61
C ASP A 123 -1.44 -6.65 -14.45
N PHE A 124 -2.75 -6.85 -14.59
CA PHE A 124 -3.41 -8.15 -14.59
C PHE A 124 -4.10 -8.44 -15.93
N PRO A 125 -3.35 -8.66 -17.02
CA PRO A 125 -3.88 -8.76 -18.39
C PRO A 125 -4.82 -9.97 -18.62
N LYS A 126 -4.85 -10.94 -17.70
CA LYS A 126 -5.72 -12.13 -17.77
C LYS A 126 -7.03 -11.97 -16.98
N ALA A 127 -7.19 -10.91 -16.18
CA ALA A 127 -8.32 -10.77 -15.28
C ALA A 127 -9.69 -10.83 -16.00
N GLU A 128 -9.82 -10.16 -17.15
CA GLU A 128 -11.05 -10.19 -17.96
C GLU A 128 -11.37 -11.59 -18.48
N ALA A 129 -10.36 -12.26 -19.05
CA ALA A 129 -10.50 -13.59 -19.63
C ALA A 129 -10.85 -14.62 -18.54
N ASP A 130 -10.16 -14.56 -17.40
CA ASP A 130 -10.40 -15.44 -16.26
C ASP A 130 -11.80 -15.19 -15.67
N HIS A 131 -12.21 -13.92 -15.54
CA HIS A 131 -13.55 -13.58 -15.04
C HIS A 131 -14.64 -14.15 -15.94
N SER A 132 -14.51 -13.96 -17.25
CA SER A 132 -15.47 -14.45 -18.25
C SER A 132 -15.50 -15.98 -18.32
N ALA A 133 -14.33 -16.63 -18.24
CA ALA A 133 -14.22 -18.09 -18.27
C ALA A 133 -14.89 -18.76 -17.05
N ASN A 134 -14.88 -18.09 -15.90
CA ASN A 134 -15.56 -18.55 -14.69
C ASN A 134 -17.08 -18.22 -14.67
N GLY A 135 -17.57 -17.46 -15.66
CA GLY A 135 -18.97 -17.09 -15.77
C GLY A 135 -19.45 -16.13 -14.67
N TRP A 136 -18.54 -15.34 -14.10
CA TRP A 136 -18.87 -14.33 -13.10
C TRP A 136 -19.55 -13.11 -13.74
N SER A 137 -20.36 -12.40 -12.96
CA SER A 137 -21.13 -11.26 -13.45
C SER A 137 -20.25 -10.03 -13.68
N GLN A 138 -20.38 -9.45 -14.87
CA GLN A 138 -19.79 -8.14 -15.21
C GLN A 138 -20.67 -6.97 -14.73
N GLU A 139 -21.95 -7.20 -14.40
CA GLU A 139 -22.82 -6.13 -13.88
C GLU A 139 -22.44 -5.73 -12.45
N LYS A 140 -21.83 -6.66 -11.70
CA LYS A 140 -21.40 -6.44 -10.32
C LYS A 140 -20.25 -7.38 -9.98
N VAL A 141 -19.09 -6.79 -9.71
CA VAL A 141 -17.91 -7.53 -9.26
C VAL A 141 -17.73 -7.28 -7.77
N VAL A 142 -17.81 -8.33 -6.97
CA VAL A 142 -17.47 -8.27 -5.55
C VAL A 142 -16.04 -8.76 -5.40
N GLU A 143 -15.21 -7.94 -4.76
CA GLU A 143 -13.82 -8.25 -4.45
C GLU A 143 -13.63 -8.19 -2.94
N SER A 144 -12.89 -9.14 -2.39
CA SER A 144 -12.35 -9.02 -1.03
C SER A 144 -10.91 -8.52 -1.10
N TYR A 145 -10.49 -7.66 -0.19
CA TYR A 145 -9.11 -7.23 -0.13
C TYR A 145 -8.54 -7.22 1.28
N THR A 146 -7.23 -7.43 1.37
CA THR A 146 -6.41 -7.27 2.58
C THR A 146 -5.17 -6.43 2.27
N ARG A 147 -4.67 -5.71 3.26
CA ARG A 147 -3.52 -4.82 3.12
C ARG A 147 -2.44 -5.19 4.11
N HIS A 148 -1.22 -5.31 3.59
CA HIS A 148 -0.01 -5.72 4.26
C HIS A 148 0.98 -4.56 4.13
N VAL A 149 1.04 -3.74 5.16
CA VAL A 149 1.79 -2.49 5.11
C VAL A 149 2.98 -2.56 6.04
N LYS A 150 4.11 -2.02 5.58
CA LYS A 150 5.35 -1.92 6.34
C LYS A 150 5.88 -0.49 6.22
N THR A 151 6.48 0.02 7.29
CA THR A 151 7.22 1.28 7.25
C THR A 151 8.55 1.13 7.98
N LEU A 152 9.58 1.77 7.42
CA LEU A 152 10.93 1.83 7.99
C LEU A 152 11.10 3.16 8.72
N ILE A 153 11.65 3.14 9.92
CA ILE A 153 11.89 4.32 10.74
C ILE A 153 13.27 4.19 11.38
N ALA A 154 14.11 5.20 11.26
CA ALA A 154 15.39 5.25 11.96
C ALA A 154 15.21 5.75 13.39
N THR A 155 15.82 5.05 14.34
CA THR A 155 16.13 5.61 15.65
C THR A 155 17.62 5.86 15.76
N GLY A 156 18.03 7.09 16.10
CA GLY A 156 19.43 7.50 16.02
C GLY A 156 20.01 7.28 14.62
N THR A 157 21.12 6.54 14.51
CA THR A 157 21.74 6.18 13.23
C THR A 157 20.89 5.29 12.32
N GLY A 158 19.83 4.65 12.81
CA GLY A 158 18.96 3.81 11.98
C GLY A 158 19.57 2.48 11.52
N VAL A 159 20.71 2.06 12.08
CA VAL A 159 21.44 0.85 11.68
C VAL A 159 20.61 -0.43 11.85
N GLY A 160 20.65 -1.33 10.88
CA GLY A 160 19.98 -2.63 10.94
C GLY A 160 19.32 -2.99 9.62
N ASP A 161 18.65 -4.14 9.62
CA ASP A 161 18.09 -4.75 8.42
C ASP A 161 16.59 -5.01 8.58
N ASP A 162 15.84 -4.83 7.49
CA ASP A 162 14.50 -5.40 7.37
C ASP A 162 14.63 -6.89 7.03
N ALA A 163 13.57 -7.66 7.32
CA ALA A 163 13.53 -9.09 7.09
C ALA A 163 12.12 -9.53 6.68
N PRO A 164 11.97 -10.72 6.08
CA PRO A 164 10.66 -11.34 5.90
C PRO A 164 9.92 -11.47 7.24
N THR A 165 8.64 -11.13 7.24
CA THR A 165 7.77 -11.09 8.43
C THR A 165 6.66 -12.14 8.37
N GLY A 166 6.57 -12.88 7.25
CA GLY A 166 5.58 -13.92 6.99
C GLY A 166 4.21 -13.35 6.64
N MET A 167 4.13 -12.08 6.22
CA MET A 167 2.88 -11.53 5.70
C MET A 167 2.55 -12.18 4.36
N THR A 168 1.26 -12.36 4.04
CA THR A 168 0.85 -13.13 2.85
C THR A 168 1.42 -12.55 1.55
N THR A 169 1.55 -11.23 1.47
CA THR A 169 2.41 -10.56 0.50
C THR A 169 3.15 -9.45 1.21
N GLU A 170 4.44 -9.27 0.92
CA GLU A 170 5.24 -8.24 1.57
C GLU A 170 6.41 -7.76 0.73
N PHE A 171 6.73 -6.49 0.91
CA PHE A 171 8.04 -5.96 0.59
C PHE A 171 9.02 -6.26 1.73
N VAL A 172 10.24 -6.63 1.35
CA VAL A 172 11.41 -6.68 2.23
C VAL A 172 12.44 -5.72 1.67
N ALA A 173 12.85 -4.73 2.46
CA ALA A 173 13.96 -3.86 2.11
C ALA A 173 15.28 -4.64 2.25
N LEU A 174 15.99 -4.81 1.13
CA LEU A 174 17.29 -5.48 1.08
C LEU A 174 18.46 -4.51 1.32
N THR A 175 18.20 -3.22 1.19
CA THR A 175 19.10 -2.12 1.58
C THR A 175 18.39 -1.24 2.59
N ASN A 176 19.13 -0.70 3.55
CA ASN A 176 18.58 0.26 4.51
C ASN A 176 18.83 1.69 4.02
N PRO A 177 17.78 2.52 3.82
CA PRO A 177 17.95 3.90 3.35
C PRO A 177 18.64 4.83 4.37
N TYR A 178 18.83 4.37 5.61
CA TYR A 178 19.48 5.11 6.69
C TYR A 178 20.96 4.77 6.87
N ASP A 179 21.48 3.77 6.14
CA ASP A 179 22.89 3.43 6.21
C ASP A 179 23.77 4.60 5.72
N ALA A 180 24.90 4.81 6.38
CA ALA A 180 25.80 5.94 6.10
C ALA A 180 26.44 5.88 4.70
N ASP A 181 26.51 4.68 4.11
CA ASP A 181 27.01 4.41 2.76
C ASP A 181 25.91 4.08 1.75
N PHE A 182 24.64 4.34 2.08
CA PHE A 182 23.53 4.19 1.14
C PHE A 182 23.77 5.03 -0.11
N ASP A 183 23.77 4.38 -1.27
CA ASP A 183 24.17 4.97 -2.56
C ASP A 183 22.99 5.53 -3.37
N GLY A 184 21.80 5.59 -2.76
CA GLY A 184 20.57 6.00 -3.42
C GLY A 184 19.94 4.92 -4.29
N GLN A 185 20.38 3.66 -4.20
CA GLN A 185 19.74 2.52 -4.86
C GLN A 185 18.97 1.68 -3.84
N MET A 186 17.67 1.96 -3.70
CA MET A 186 16.82 1.16 -2.83
C MET A 186 16.57 -0.22 -3.45
N LYS A 187 17.14 -1.26 -2.85
CA LYS A 187 16.91 -2.64 -3.25
C LYS A 187 15.79 -3.24 -2.39
N VAL A 188 14.81 -3.87 -3.03
CA VAL A 188 13.68 -4.54 -2.37
C VAL A 188 13.46 -5.92 -2.96
N ALA A 189 12.93 -6.84 -2.15
CA ALA A 189 12.34 -8.10 -2.60
C ALA A 189 10.83 -8.06 -2.35
N LEU A 190 10.06 -8.62 -3.28
CA LEU A 190 8.62 -8.79 -3.13
C LEU A 190 8.30 -10.27 -2.96
N PHE A 191 7.60 -10.61 -1.89
CA PHE A 191 7.17 -11.97 -1.60
C PHE A 191 5.66 -12.11 -1.73
N TYR A 192 5.23 -13.32 -2.08
CA TYR A 192 3.86 -13.76 -2.00
C TYR A 192 3.84 -15.21 -1.51
N GLN A 193 3.21 -15.46 -0.37
CA GLN A 193 3.19 -16.75 0.32
C GLN A 193 4.60 -17.29 0.61
N ASP A 194 5.47 -16.43 1.14
CA ASP A 194 6.88 -16.71 1.44
C ASP A 194 7.76 -17.08 0.23
N GLU A 195 7.23 -16.98 -0.99
CA GLU A 195 7.96 -17.23 -2.24
C GLU A 195 8.28 -15.92 -2.97
N PRO A 196 9.47 -15.78 -3.60
CA PRO A 196 9.80 -14.60 -4.36
C PRO A 196 8.85 -14.39 -5.54
N ARG A 197 8.37 -13.15 -5.71
CA ARG A 197 7.38 -12.81 -6.72
C ARG A 197 8.05 -12.15 -7.93
N ALA A 198 8.45 -12.98 -8.89
CA ALA A 198 9.06 -12.52 -10.13
C ALA A 198 8.06 -11.83 -11.07
N ASP A 199 8.57 -10.93 -11.93
CA ASP A 199 7.82 -10.21 -12.97
C ASP A 199 6.57 -9.50 -12.43
N ALA A 200 6.68 -8.94 -11.23
CA ALA A 200 5.63 -8.16 -10.59
C ALA A 200 5.85 -6.67 -10.80
N GLN A 201 4.78 -5.95 -11.11
CA GLN A 201 4.80 -4.49 -11.12
C GLN A 201 4.97 -3.96 -9.69
N ILE A 202 5.88 -3.01 -9.53
CA ILE A 202 6.00 -2.15 -8.35
C ILE A 202 5.69 -0.73 -8.81
N GLU A 203 4.69 -0.11 -8.21
CA GLU A 203 4.40 1.30 -8.39
C GLU A 203 5.07 2.11 -7.28
N VAL A 204 5.86 3.10 -7.68
CA VAL A 204 6.67 3.91 -6.77
C VAL A 204 6.15 5.32 -6.79
N PHE A 205 5.65 5.77 -5.64
CA PHE A 205 5.30 7.16 -5.38
C PHE A 205 6.50 7.83 -4.69
N ASP A 206 7.10 8.79 -5.37
CA ASP A 206 8.22 9.60 -4.90
C ASP A 206 7.72 10.99 -4.53
N ARG A 207 7.71 11.33 -3.24
CA ARG A 207 7.31 12.64 -2.74
C ARG A 207 8.51 13.50 -2.37
N ALA A 208 8.64 14.62 -3.08
CA ALA A 208 9.67 15.63 -2.84
C ALA A 208 9.35 16.52 -1.61
N PRO A 209 10.32 17.28 -1.07
CA PRO A 209 10.10 18.19 0.06
C PRO A 209 9.07 19.31 -0.17
N ASP A 210 8.68 19.58 -1.41
CA ASP A 210 7.63 20.53 -1.77
C ASP A 210 6.24 19.90 -1.94
N ASP A 211 6.09 18.65 -1.49
CA ASP A 211 4.90 17.79 -1.59
C ASP A 211 4.53 17.37 -3.03
N SER A 212 5.33 17.67 -4.05
CA SER A 212 5.11 17.12 -5.39
C SER A 212 5.38 15.62 -5.41
N VAL A 213 4.51 14.87 -6.10
CA VAL A 213 4.62 13.41 -6.23
C VAL A 213 4.91 13.02 -7.66
N THR A 214 5.94 12.22 -7.87
CA THR A 214 6.25 11.55 -9.14
C THR A 214 5.96 10.07 -9.01
N ILE A 215 5.24 9.51 -9.98
CA ILE A 215 4.92 8.07 -10.01
C ILE A 215 5.77 7.41 -11.08
N SER A 216 6.37 6.27 -10.75
CA SER A 216 7.11 5.43 -11.69
C SER A 216 6.77 3.95 -11.50
N LEU A 217 6.85 3.18 -12.59
CA LEU A 217 6.61 1.75 -12.57
C LEU A 217 7.93 1.00 -12.76
N HIS A 218 8.16 0.03 -11.88
CA HIS A 218 9.31 -0.87 -11.88
C HIS A 218 8.83 -2.31 -11.93
N ARG A 219 9.77 -3.25 -12.13
CA ARG A 219 9.48 -4.68 -12.15
C ARG A 219 10.49 -5.46 -11.34
N THR A 220 10.00 -6.49 -10.66
CA THR A 220 10.86 -7.48 -10.03
C THR A 220 11.47 -8.43 -11.07
N ASP A 221 12.70 -8.85 -10.82
CA ASP A 221 13.41 -9.83 -11.62
C ASP A 221 13.01 -11.28 -11.29
N ALA A 222 13.74 -12.27 -11.81
CA ALA A 222 13.46 -13.69 -11.58
C ALA A 222 13.64 -14.13 -10.11
N ALA A 223 14.37 -13.36 -9.30
CA ALA A 223 14.52 -13.57 -7.87
C ALA A 223 13.48 -12.80 -7.05
N GLY A 224 12.52 -12.13 -7.69
CA GLY A 224 11.53 -11.30 -7.00
C GLY A 224 12.11 -9.98 -6.48
N GLU A 225 13.27 -9.54 -6.97
CA GLU A 225 13.98 -8.35 -6.50
C GLU A 225 13.88 -7.19 -7.49
N ALA A 226 13.91 -5.96 -6.99
CA ALA A 226 14.01 -4.75 -7.79
C ALA A 226 15.01 -3.77 -7.17
N VAL A 227 15.68 -2.99 -8.03
CA VAL A 227 16.56 -1.88 -7.63
C VAL A 227 15.94 -0.58 -8.14
N ILE A 228 15.58 0.31 -7.21
CA ILE A 228 14.83 1.53 -7.47
C ILE A 228 15.71 2.73 -7.07
N PRO A 229 16.08 3.62 -8.00
CA PRO A 229 16.76 4.85 -7.66
C PRO A 229 15.89 5.74 -6.78
N VAL A 230 16.44 6.26 -5.69
CA VAL A 230 15.77 7.16 -4.75
C VAL A 230 16.62 8.42 -4.50
N THR A 231 15.96 9.48 -4.06
CA THR A 231 16.52 10.82 -3.91
C THR A 231 16.60 11.20 -2.44
N ALA A 232 17.73 11.77 -2.02
CA ALA A 232 17.92 12.28 -0.67
C ALA A 232 16.85 13.33 -0.29
N GLY A 233 16.33 13.25 0.92
CA GLY A 233 15.29 14.13 1.44
C GLY A 233 13.86 13.84 0.96
N HIS A 234 13.66 12.82 0.11
CA HIS A 234 12.34 12.43 -0.39
C HIS A 234 11.70 11.32 0.48
N GLU A 235 10.38 11.24 0.41
CA GLU A 235 9.59 10.16 1.01
C GLU A 235 9.02 9.24 -0.08
N TYR A 236 9.04 7.94 0.19
CA TYR A 236 8.65 6.91 -0.76
C TYR A 236 7.52 6.05 -0.23
N LEU A 237 6.61 5.70 -1.13
CA LEU A 237 5.59 4.67 -0.96
C LEU A 237 5.73 3.72 -2.15
N PHE A 238 6.08 2.47 -1.88
CA PHE A 238 6.08 1.41 -2.88
C PHE A 238 4.80 0.60 -2.72
N ASP A 239 4.09 0.38 -3.81
CA ASP A 239 2.85 -0.38 -3.88
C ASP A 239 3.02 -1.58 -4.83
N ALA A 240 2.52 -2.73 -4.42
CA ALA A 240 2.38 -3.90 -5.27
C ALA A 240 1.14 -4.70 -4.89
N VAL A 241 0.47 -5.24 -5.90
CA VAL A 241 -0.84 -5.89 -5.73
C VAL A 241 -0.76 -7.33 -6.22
N VAL A 242 -1.34 -8.28 -5.49
CA VAL A 242 -1.68 -9.62 -5.98
C VAL A 242 -3.18 -9.66 -6.24
N LEU A 243 -3.60 -10.07 -7.43
CA LEU A 243 -5.00 -10.35 -7.75
C LEU A 243 -5.16 -11.85 -8.04
N ARG A 244 -6.10 -12.49 -7.35
CA ARG A 244 -6.41 -13.92 -7.53
C ARG A 244 -7.90 -14.20 -7.34
N PRO A 245 -8.45 -15.30 -7.87
CA PRO A 245 -9.77 -15.75 -7.48
C PRO A 245 -9.89 -15.87 -5.96
N ALA A 246 -11.01 -15.42 -5.40
CA ALA A 246 -11.28 -15.61 -3.97
C ALA A 246 -11.36 -17.11 -3.66
N ALA A 247 -10.81 -17.54 -2.52
CA ALA A 247 -10.77 -18.97 -2.16
C ALA A 247 -12.16 -19.64 -2.10
N ALA A 248 -13.20 -18.86 -1.76
CA ALA A 248 -14.58 -19.31 -1.71
C ALA A 248 -15.40 -18.96 -2.97
N ALA A 249 -14.75 -18.47 -4.04
CA ALA A 249 -15.43 -18.12 -5.28
C ALA A 249 -16.08 -19.37 -5.88
N GLN A 250 -17.37 -19.27 -6.18
CA GLN A 250 -18.15 -20.32 -6.81
C GLN A 250 -18.43 -19.97 -8.26
N THR A 251 -18.60 -20.99 -9.10
CA THR A 251 -18.89 -20.86 -10.54
C THR A 251 -20.15 -21.63 -10.90
N GLY A 252 -20.78 -21.31 -12.04
CA GLY A 252 -21.94 -22.03 -12.54
C GLY A 252 -23.12 -22.02 -11.58
N ALA A 253 -23.75 -23.17 -11.33
CA ALA A 253 -24.97 -23.26 -10.51
C ALA A 253 -24.80 -22.89 -9.03
N GLY A 254 -23.56 -22.84 -8.53
CA GLY A 254 -23.25 -22.42 -7.16
C GLY A 254 -22.89 -20.94 -7.05
N TYR A 255 -22.79 -20.19 -8.14
CA TYR A 255 -22.38 -18.79 -8.12
C TYR A 255 -23.40 -17.90 -7.37
N ASP A 256 -22.91 -17.14 -6.39
CA ASP A 256 -23.65 -16.07 -5.71
C ASP A 256 -23.00 -14.72 -6.06
N PRO A 257 -23.69 -13.80 -6.77
CA PRO A 257 -23.14 -12.51 -7.16
C PRO A 257 -22.89 -11.56 -5.98
N ASP A 258 -23.36 -11.87 -4.77
CA ASP A 258 -23.08 -11.09 -3.56
C ASP A 258 -21.81 -11.57 -2.81
N GLN A 259 -21.20 -12.67 -3.24
CA GLN A 259 -19.93 -13.15 -2.69
C GLN A 259 -18.73 -12.67 -3.50
N PRO A 260 -17.58 -12.43 -2.84
CA PRO A 260 -16.35 -12.11 -3.54
C PRO A 260 -15.97 -13.19 -4.55
N VAL A 261 -15.70 -12.78 -5.78
CA VAL A 261 -15.13 -13.63 -6.83
C VAL A 261 -13.63 -13.41 -6.98
N TRP A 262 -13.18 -12.20 -6.65
CA TRP A 262 -11.77 -11.82 -6.60
C TRP A 262 -11.30 -11.57 -5.17
N GLU A 263 -10.03 -11.84 -4.94
CA GLU A 263 -9.29 -11.45 -3.76
C GLU A 263 -8.03 -10.68 -4.16
N THR A 264 -7.86 -9.52 -3.54
CA THR A 264 -6.72 -8.64 -3.76
C THR A 264 -5.90 -8.51 -2.49
N LEU A 265 -4.59 -8.77 -2.60
CA LEU A 265 -3.64 -8.60 -1.50
C LEU A 265 -2.71 -7.46 -1.84
N TRP A 266 -2.72 -6.42 -1.02
CA TRP A 266 -1.89 -5.24 -1.21
C TRP A 266 -0.64 -5.34 -0.34
N ALA A 267 0.53 -5.09 -0.91
CA ALA A 267 1.78 -4.89 -0.20
C ALA A 267 2.16 -3.40 -0.33
N ALA A 268 2.48 -2.76 0.79
CA ALA A 268 2.99 -1.39 0.79
C ALA A 268 4.24 -1.25 1.67
N LEU A 269 5.23 -0.50 1.20
CA LEU A 269 6.42 -0.13 1.96
C LEU A 269 6.59 1.39 1.95
N THR A 270 6.72 2.01 3.12
CA THR A 270 7.05 3.44 3.23
C THR A 270 8.33 3.70 3.98
N PHE A 271 9.09 4.68 3.51
CA PHE A 271 10.34 5.13 4.12
C PHE A 271 10.67 6.55 3.63
N ALA A 272 11.67 7.18 4.24
CA ALA A 272 12.25 8.41 3.72
C ALA A 272 13.77 8.24 3.60
N VAL A 273 14.36 8.92 2.62
CA VAL A 273 15.82 8.97 2.47
C VAL A 273 16.33 10.21 3.20
N PRO A 274 17.33 10.09 4.11
CA PRO A 274 17.95 11.25 4.76
C PRO A 274 18.49 12.30 3.78
N GLN A 275 18.64 13.53 4.26
CA GLN A 275 19.28 14.62 3.51
C GLN A 275 20.81 14.54 3.54
#